data_AF-A0A4V1VN53-F1
#
_entry.id   AF-A0A4V1VN53-F1
#
_cell.length_a   1.000
_cell.length_b   1.000
_cell.length_c   1.000
_cell.angle_alpha   90.00
_cell.angle_beta   90.00
_cell.angle_gamma   90.00
#
_symmetry.space_group_name_H-M   'P 1'
#
loop_
_entity.id
_entity.type
_entity.pdbx_description
1 polymer ?
#
loop_
_entity_poly.entity_id
_entity_poly.type
_entity_poly.pdbx_seq_one_letter_code
_entity_poly.pdbx_strand_id
1 'polypeptide(L)'
;MGELVFLRARLDEDERVARRVKSSWRQIGETGVIVASDGGRAEECANGNWTGIAERIVRHDPERVLREIDAKRQIVEDYATTARLRDEAAARIKAAGDSPGAEDLDVWDRAQREAGILEGPVRLLATVYADHPGYREEWRP
;
A
#
# COMPACT_ATOMS: atom_id res chain seq x y z
N MET A 1 -7.69 -8.66 10.74
CA MET A 1 -8.28 -7.29 10.76
C MET A 1 -7.28 -6.21 11.17
N GLY A 2 -6.52 -6.36 12.26
CA GLY A 2 -5.56 -5.32 12.72
C GLY A 2 -4.48 -4.96 11.70
N GLU A 3 -3.95 -5.95 10.98
CA GLU A 3 -2.95 -5.75 9.92
C GLU A 3 -3.44 -4.84 8.78
N LEU A 4 -4.66 -5.07 8.25
CA LEU A 4 -5.21 -4.24 7.18
C LEU A 4 -5.43 -2.79 7.60
N VAL A 5 -5.90 -2.59 8.83
CA VAL A 5 -6.09 -1.23 9.40
C VAL A 5 -4.73 -0.54 9.51
N PHE A 6 -3.71 -1.25 10.00
CA PHE A 6 -2.36 -0.74 10.10
C PHE A 6 -1.80 -0.38 8.71
N LEU A 7 -1.88 -1.29 7.74
CA LEU A 7 -1.35 -1.09 6.40
C LEU A 7 -2.03 0.08 5.67
N ARG A 8 -3.36 0.18 5.77
CA ARG A 8 -4.11 1.34 5.22
C ARG A 8 -3.64 2.66 5.85
N ALA A 9 -3.49 2.69 7.18
CA ALA A 9 -3.02 3.89 7.87
C ALA A 9 -1.60 4.30 7.45
N ARG A 10 -0.71 3.33 7.21
CA ARG A 10 0.65 3.59 6.71
C ARG A 10 0.65 4.11 5.26
N LEU A 11 -0.19 3.54 4.40
CA LEU A 11 -0.36 4.03 3.02
C LEU A 11 -0.94 5.46 2.99
N ASP A 12 -1.89 5.77 3.88
CA ASP A 12 -2.44 7.13 4.04
C ASP A 12 -1.36 8.13 4.51
N GLU A 13 -0.47 7.70 5.41
CA GLU A 13 0.65 8.50 5.90
C GLU A 13 1.67 8.81 4.79
N ASP A 14 2.07 7.78 4.03
CA ASP A 14 2.99 7.91 2.90
C ASP A 14 2.40 8.82 1.81
N GLU A 15 1.10 8.69 1.53
CA GLU A 15 0.39 9.53 0.56
C GLU A 15 0.41 10.99 1.02
N ARG A 16 0.11 11.25 2.29
CA ARG A 16 0.11 12.60 2.85
C ARG A 16 1.49 13.24 2.72
N VAL A 17 2.57 12.49 2.94
CA VAL A 17 3.95 12.97 2.76
C VAL A 17 4.23 13.26 1.29
N ALA A 18 3.91 12.34 0.38
CA ALA A 18 4.13 12.53 -1.06
C ALA A 18 3.34 13.73 -1.60
N ARG A 19 2.07 13.90 -1.23
CA ARG A 19 1.23 15.03 -1.66
C ARG A 19 1.77 16.36 -1.19
N ARG A 20 2.33 16.45 0.03
CA ARG A 20 2.88 17.69 0.58
C ARG A 20 3.98 18.28 -0.29
N VAL A 21 4.83 17.42 -0.86
CA VAL A 21 5.99 17.84 -1.65
C VAL A 21 5.75 17.78 -3.16
N LYS A 22 4.59 17.29 -3.61
CA LYS A 22 4.29 17.07 -5.03
C LYS A 22 4.48 18.33 -5.89
N SER A 23 3.97 19.49 -5.44
CA SER A 23 4.07 20.74 -6.20
C SER A 23 5.41 21.43 -6.07
N SER A 24 6.13 21.18 -4.97
CA SER A 24 7.43 21.77 -4.69
C SER A 24 8.57 20.99 -5.35
N TRP A 25 8.40 19.69 -5.62
CA TRP A 25 9.42 18.81 -6.19
C TRP A 25 9.69 19.11 -7.67
N ARG A 26 10.90 19.55 -7.97
CA ARG A 26 11.39 19.75 -9.34
C ARG A 26 12.80 19.19 -9.46
N GLN A 27 13.03 18.39 -10.50
CA GLN A 27 14.38 18.14 -10.98
C GLN A 27 14.79 19.29 -11.90
N ILE A 28 15.89 19.97 -11.58
CA ILE A 28 16.44 21.05 -12.40
C ILE A 28 17.80 20.61 -12.98
N GLY A 29 17.94 20.73 -14.30
CA GLY A 29 19.14 20.35 -15.05
C GLY A 29 19.38 18.84 -15.14
N GLU A 30 20.33 18.44 -15.99
CA GLU A 30 20.71 17.03 -16.17
C GLU A 30 21.37 16.43 -14.93
N THR A 31 21.97 17.28 -14.08
CA THR A 31 22.64 16.89 -12.83
C THR A 31 21.65 16.58 -11.69
N GLY A 32 20.37 16.90 -11.80
CA GLY A 32 19.38 16.43 -10.83
C GLY A 32 19.33 17.22 -9.53
N VAL A 33 19.44 18.55 -9.61
CA VAL A 33 19.16 19.42 -8.45
C VAL A 33 17.69 19.27 -8.11
N ILE A 34 17.39 18.74 -6.92
CA ILE A 34 16.02 18.65 -6.42
C ILE A 34 15.75 19.91 -5.64
N VAL A 35 14.81 20.70 -6.13
CA VAL A 35 14.34 21.89 -5.44
C VAL A 35 13.05 21.52 -4.72
N ALA A 36 12.95 21.93 -3.45
CA ALA A 36 11.67 22.13 -2.79
C ALA A 36 11.45 23.65 -2.67
N SER A 37 10.36 24.14 -3.24
CA SER A 37 9.92 25.52 -3.09
C SER A 37 8.91 25.67 -1.96
N ASP A 38 9.28 26.43 -0.92
CA ASP A 38 8.34 26.96 0.07
C ASP A 38 8.41 28.49 0.05
N GLY A 39 7.25 29.16 -0.01
CA GLY A 39 7.15 30.62 0.12
C GLY A 39 7.98 31.46 -0.87
N GLY A 40 8.38 30.92 -2.03
CA GLY A 40 9.18 31.62 -3.03
C GLY A 40 10.71 31.45 -2.90
N ARG A 41 11.18 30.61 -1.97
CA ARG A 41 12.59 30.23 -1.86
C ARG A 41 12.77 28.80 -2.37
N ALA A 42 13.58 28.64 -3.42
CA ALA A 42 14.01 27.35 -3.93
C ALA A 42 15.22 26.90 -3.10
N GLU A 43 15.07 25.82 -2.33
CA GLU A 43 16.20 25.21 -1.63
C GLU A 43 16.65 23.93 -2.33
N GLU A 44 17.95 23.84 -2.57
CA GLU A 44 18.59 22.64 -3.10
C GLU A 44 18.60 21.56 -2.02
N CYS A 45 17.81 20.51 -2.23
CA CYS A 45 17.74 19.36 -1.34
C CYS A 45 18.82 18.30 -1.66
N ALA A 46 19.37 18.31 -2.89
CA ALA A 46 20.47 17.44 -3.32
C ALA A 46 21.13 17.99 -4.59
N ASN A 47 22.45 17.80 -4.72
CA ASN A 47 23.25 18.19 -5.90
C ASN A 47 23.71 16.97 -6.70
N GLY A 48 23.72 17.07 -8.03
CA GLY A 48 24.25 16.06 -8.96
C GLY A 48 25.73 15.74 -8.87
N ASN A 49 26.52 16.53 -8.15
CA ASN A 49 27.93 16.23 -7.89
C ASN A 49 28.11 14.98 -6.99
N TRP A 50 27.02 14.45 -6.42
CA TRP A 50 26.99 13.18 -5.70
C TRP A 50 26.44 12.10 -6.64
N THR A 51 27.28 11.65 -7.57
CA THR A 51 26.91 10.68 -8.60
C THR A 51 26.30 9.43 -7.95
N GLY A 52 25.08 9.07 -8.33
CA GLY A 52 24.28 7.98 -7.74
C GLY A 52 23.27 8.39 -6.65
N ILE A 53 23.55 9.44 -5.85
CA ILE A 53 22.58 9.92 -4.85
C ILE A 53 21.43 10.67 -5.54
N ALA A 54 21.74 11.57 -6.47
CA ALA A 54 20.71 12.29 -7.23
C ALA A 54 19.77 11.33 -7.99
N GLU A 55 20.31 10.30 -8.64
CA GLU A 55 19.53 9.26 -9.31
C GLU A 55 18.62 8.50 -8.34
N ARG A 56 19.12 8.17 -7.14
CA ARG A 56 18.32 7.51 -6.10
C ARG A 56 17.16 8.40 -5.66
N ILE A 57 17.41 9.69 -5.41
CA ILE A 57 16.38 10.61 -4.93
C ILE A 57 15.34 10.88 -6.03
N VAL A 58 15.74 11.07 -7.29
CA VAL A 58 14.81 11.24 -8.43
C VAL A 58 13.85 10.05 -8.56
N ARG A 59 14.29 8.82 -8.26
CA ARG A 59 13.38 7.64 -8.25
C ARG A 59 12.29 7.69 -7.17
N HIS A 60 12.41 8.57 -6.19
CA HIS A 60 11.38 8.86 -5.18
C HIS A 60 10.51 10.07 -5.54
N ASP A 61 10.41 10.42 -6.83
CA ASP A 61 9.45 11.38 -7.37
C ASP A 61 8.05 11.17 -6.74
N PRO A 62 7.43 12.21 -6.15
CA PRO A 62 6.13 12.10 -5.50
C PRO A 62 5.02 11.53 -6.40
N GLU A 63 5.01 11.80 -7.71
CA GLU A 63 4.03 11.23 -8.63
C GLU A 63 4.25 9.74 -8.87
N ARG A 64 5.50 9.29 -8.88
CA ARG A 64 5.83 7.86 -8.92
C ARG A 64 5.40 7.18 -7.62
N VAL A 65 5.70 7.78 -6.47
CA VAL A 65 5.31 7.27 -5.15
C VAL A 65 3.78 7.16 -5.01
N LEU A 66 3.04 8.17 -5.45
CA LEU A 66 1.57 8.13 -5.44
C LEU A 66 1.02 6.97 -6.29
N ARG A 67 1.59 6.74 -7.49
CA ARG A 67 1.22 5.58 -8.32
C ARG A 67 1.53 4.23 -7.65
N GLU A 68 2.65 4.13 -6.94
CA GLU A 68 2.97 2.93 -6.16
C GLU A 68 1.99 2.72 -5.01
N ILE A 69 1.61 3.78 -4.29
CA ILE A 69 0.61 3.72 -3.22
C ILE A 69 -0.74 3.28 -3.78
N ASP A 70 -1.19 3.85 -4.90
CA ASP A 70 -2.44 3.47 -5.55
C ASP A 70 -2.45 1.98 -5.93
N ALA A 71 -1.35 1.47 -6.48
CA ALA A 71 -1.22 0.04 -6.80
C ALA A 71 -1.30 -0.85 -5.53
N LYS A 72 -0.65 -0.45 -4.44
CA LYS A 72 -0.72 -1.18 -3.16
C LYS A 72 -2.13 -1.14 -2.56
N ARG A 73 -2.81 0.01 -2.65
CA ARG A 73 -4.21 0.15 -2.21
C ARG A 73 -5.14 -0.81 -2.95
N GLN A 74 -4.95 -0.99 -4.26
CA GLN A 74 -5.75 -1.94 -5.05
C GLN A 74 -5.57 -3.37 -4.54
N ILE A 75 -4.34 -3.83 -4.30
CA ILE A 75 -4.06 -5.17 -3.75
C ILE A 75 -4.75 -5.35 -2.38
N VAL A 76 -4.64 -4.35 -1.51
CA VAL A 76 -5.27 -4.37 -0.18
C VAL A 76 -6.79 -4.40 -0.27
N GLU A 77 -7.38 -3.68 -1.23
CA GLU A 77 -8.83 -3.62 -1.43
C GLU A 77 -9.38 -4.90 -2.04
N ASP A 78 -8.66 -5.50 -2.99
CA ASP A 78 -9.00 -6.80 -3.57
C ASP A 78 -9.04 -7.86 -2.45
N TYR A 79 -7.99 -7.92 -1.61
CA TYR A 79 -7.98 -8.83 -0.46
C TYR A 79 -9.11 -8.56 0.51
N ALA A 80 -9.36 -7.30 0.87
CA ALA A 80 -10.40 -6.93 1.82
C ALA A 80 -11.80 -7.30 1.32
N THR A 81 -12.05 -7.07 0.02
CA THR A 81 -13.31 -7.42 -0.64
C THR A 81 -13.52 -8.93 -0.65
N THR A 82 -12.52 -9.69 -1.08
CA THR A 82 -12.59 -11.15 -1.15
C THR A 82 -12.71 -11.78 0.25
N ALA A 83 -11.96 -11.29 1.23
CA ALA A 83 -12.06 -11.75 2.61
C ALA A 83 -13.46 -11.49 3.18
N ARG A 84 -14.07 -10.33 2.90
CA ARG A 84 -15.45 -10.04 3.29
C ARG A 84 -16.44 -10.99 2.65
N LEU A 85 -16.35 -11.23 1.33
CA LEU A 85 -17.23 -12.15 0.61
C LEU A 85 -17.15 -13.57 1.19
N ARG A 86 -15.93 -14.04 1.48
CA ARG A 86 -15.71 -15.31 2.15
C ARG A 86 -16.42 -15.36 3.51
N ASP A 87 -16.20 -14.35 4.35
CA ASP A 87 -16.73 -14.34 5.73
C ASP A 87 -18.26 -14.25 5.74
N GLU A 88 -18.85 -13.47 4.83
CA GLU A 88 -20.30 -13.37 4.64
C GLU A 88 -20.90 -14.70 4.15
N ALA A 89 -20.29 -15.35 3.14
CA ALA A 89 -20.74 -16.64 2.65
C ALA A 89 -20.62 -17.73 3.73
N ALA A 90 -19.52 -17.73 4.49
CA ALA A 90 -19.34 -18.63 5.63
C ALA A 90 -20.43 -18.44 6.70
N ALA A 91 -20.82 -17.20 6.97
CA ALA A 91 -21.91 -16.90 7.90
C ALA A 91 -23.26 -17.42 7.39
N ARG A 92 -23.55 -17.29 6.08
CA ARG A 92 -24.78 -17.82 5.47
C ARG A 92 -24.81 -19.35 5.45
N ILE A 93 -23.72 -20.01 5.08
CA ILE A 93 -23.57 -21.48 5.18
C ILE A 93 -23.84 -21.95 6.60
N LYS A 94 -23.21 -21.30 7.59
CA LYS A 94 -23.41 -21.63 9.01
C LYS A 94 -24.87 -21.46 9.44
N ALA A 95 -25.54 -20.40 8.99
CA ALA A 95 -26.94 -20.15 9.31
C ALA A 95 -27.90 -21.17 8.67
N ALA A 96 -27.55 -21.71 7.49
CA ALA A 96 -28.35 -22.70 6.77
C ALA A 96 -28.27 -24.13 7.34
N GLY A 97 -27.31 -24.42 8.22
CA GLY A 97 -27.17 -25.73 8.87
C GLY A 97 -26.90 -26.85 7.87
N ASP A 98 -27.74 -27.89 7.88
CA ASP A 98 -27.54 -29.11 7.07
C ASP A 98 -27.90 -28.94 5.59
N SER A 99 -28.39 -27.77 5.17
CA SER A 99 -28.82 -27.52 3.79
C SER A 99 -28.38 -26.14 3.29
N PRO A 100 -27.06 -25.88 3.19
CA PRO A 100 -26.55 -24.64 2.61
C PRO A 100 -26.91 -24.52 1.12
N GLY A 101 -27.15 -23.30 0.67
CA GLY A 101 -27.39 -23.01 -0.74
C GLY A 101 -26.15 -23.27 -1.59
N ALA A 102 -26.33 -23.82 -2.78
CA ALA A 102 -25.22 -24.09 -3.71
C ALA A 102 -24.44 -22.82 -4.10
N GLU A 103 -25.14 -21.67 -4.20
CA GLU A 103 -24.52 -20.37 -4.48
C GLU A 103 -23.58 -19.93 -3.34
N ASP A 104 -23.99 -20.08 -2.08
CA ASP A 104 -23.15 -19.70 -0.95
C ASP A 104 -21.89 -20.56 -0.83
N LEU A 105 -22.01 -21.86 -1.17
CA LEU A 105 -20.86 -22.77 -1.25
C LEU A 105 -19.88 -22.35 -2.36
N ASP A 106 -20.38 -21.98 -3.55
CA ASP A 106 -19.54 -21.50 -4.67
C ASP A 106 -18.85 -20.18 -4.33
N VAL A 107 -19.58 -19.21 -3.76
CA VAL A 107 -19.02 -17.92 -3.33
C VAL A 107 -17.95 -18.15 -2.27
N TRP A 108 -18.21 -19.02 -1.28
CA TRP A 108 -17.25 -19.32 -0.24
C TRP A 108 -15.98 -19.99 -0.79
N ASP A 109 -16.10 -21.01 -1.65
CA ASP A 109 -14.92 -21.71 -2.22
C ASP A 109 -14.08 -20.75 -3.07
N ARG A 110 -14.70 -19.97 -3.95
CA ARG A 110 -13.99 -18.97 -4.77
C ARG A 110 -13.28 -17.94 -3.89
N ALA A 111 -14.01 -17.30 -2.98
CA ALA A 111 -13.47 -16.24 -2.14
C ALA A 111 -12.39 -16.76 -1.18
N GLN A 112 -12.53 -17.98 -0.64
CA GLN A 112 -11.50 -18.59 0.20
C GLN A 112 -10.20 -18.82 -0.57
N ARG A 113 -10.27 -19.32 -1.81
CA ARG A 113 -9.08 -19.51 -2.66
C ARG A 113 -8.39 -18.20 -2.99
N GLU A 114 -9.15 -17.22 -3.46
CA GLU A 114 -8.63 -15.91 -3.85
C GLU A 114 -8.03 -15.16 -2.65
N ALA A 115 -8.70 -15.16 -1.49
CA ALA A 115 -8.17 -14.55 -0.27
C ALA A 115 -6.87 -15.23 0.17
N GLY A 116 -6.78 -16.56 0.07
CA GLY A 116 -5.55 -17.30 0.37
C GLY A 116 -4.38 -16.95 -0.57
N ILE A 117 -4.67 -16.66 -1.85
CA ILE A 117 -3.65 -16.20 -2.82
C ILE A 117 -3.17 -14.79 -2.48
N LEU A 118 -4.08 -13.90 -2.07
CA LEU A 118 -3.79 -12.49 -1.80
C LEU A 118 -3.19 -12.23 -0.41
N GLU A 119 -3.34 -13.15 0.54
CA GLU A 119 -2.83 -13.00 1.91
C GLU A 119 -1.31 -12.81 1.95
N GLY A 120 -0.55 -13.60 1.18
CA GLY A 120 0.92 -13.49 1.10
C GLY A 120 1.39 -12.10 0.62
N PRO A 121 0.91 -11.62 -0.54
CA PRO A 121 1.16 -10.26 -1.00
C PRO A 121 0.83 -9.17 0.02
N VAL A 122 -0.31 -9.25 0.71
CA VAL A 122 -0.69 -8.26 1.74
C VAL A 122 0.31 -8.24 2.90
N ARG A 123 0.70 -9.43 3.41
CA ARG A 123 1.71 -9.53 4.48
C ARG A 123 3.07 -8.99 4.03
N LEU A 124 3.47 -9.28 2.80
CA LEU A 124 4.70 -8.74 2.22
C LEU A 124 4.67 -7.21 2.13
N LEU A 125 3.53 -6.61 1.76
CA LEU A 125 3.39 -5.15 1.78
C LEU A 125 3.54 -4.57 3.20
N ALA A 126 3.05 -5.27 4.22
CA ALA A 126 3.22 -4.83 5.61
C ALA A 126 4.68 -4.84 6.08
N THR A 127 5.55 -5.71 5.53
CA THR A 127 6.98 -5.78 5.91
C THR A 127 7.77 -4.51 5.64
N VAL A 128 7.29 -3.65 4.73
CA VAL A 128 7.89 -2.33 4.47
C VAL A 128 7.90 -1.45 5.73
N TYR A 129 7.00 -1.71 6.67
CA TYR A 129 6.84 -0.95 7.91
C TYR A 129 7.29 -1.74 9.14
N ALA A 130 8.17 -2.74 8.99
CA ALA A 130 8.61 -3.60 10.09
C ALA A 130 9.37 -2.85 11.20
N ASP A 131 9.91 -1.67 10.90
CA ASP A 131 10.56 -0.75 11.84
C ASP A 131 9.57 0.16 12.58
N HIS A 132 8.30 0.19 12.17
CA HIS A 132 7.28 1.03 12.80
C HIS A 132 6.82 0.41 14.14
N PRO A 133 6.70 1.18 15.25
CA PRO A 133 6.38 0.64 16.58
C PRO A 133 5.00 -0.04 16.69
N GLY A 134 4.08 0.31 15.79
CA GLY A 134 2.77 -0.33 15.65
C GLY A 134 2.76 -1.62 14.82
N TYR A 135 3.88 -1.99 14.19
CA TYR A 135 4.03 -3.26 13.49
C TYR A 135 4.06 -4.41 14.49
N ARG A 136 3.50 -5.57 14.10
CA ARG A 136 3.52 -6.78 14.91
C ARG A 136 4.24 -7.88 14.15
N GLU A 137 5.16 -8.58 14.81
CA GLU A 137 5.90 -9.70 14.21
C GLU A 137 4.99 -10.83 13.73
N GLU A 138 3.77 -10.96 14.28
CA GLU A 138 2.77 -11.92 13.79
C GLU A 138 2.30 -11.65 12.34
N TRP A 139 2.55 -10.45 11.81
CA TRP A 139 2.24 -10.08 10.42
C TRP A 139 3.41 -10.37 9.45
N ARG A 140 4.57 -10.79 9.97
CA ARG A 140 5.68 -11.19 9.14
C ARG A 140 5.31 -12.49 8.38
N PRO A 141 5.56 -12.59 7.07
CA PRO A 141 5.34 -13.81 6.29
C PRO A 141 6.11 -15.01 6.84
#